data_AF-A0A2V7JHS1-F1
#
_entry.id   AF-A0A2V7JHS1-F1
#
_cell.length_a   1.000
_cell.length_b   1.000
_cell.length_c   1.000
_cell.angle_alpha   90.00
_cell.angle_beta   90.00
_cell.angle_gamma   90.00
#
_symmetry.space_group_name_H-M   'P 1'
#
loop_
_entity.id
_entity.type
_entity.pdbx_description
1 polymer ?
#
loop_
_entity_poly.entity_id
_entity_poly.type
_entity_poly.pdbx_seq_one_letter_code
_entity_poly.pdbx_strand_id
1 'polypeptide(L)'
;MERSKGYAVMFLLGAFVAGGALGFTADRVMDAKHGREMRGPRAYRQRMAEELKLTPKQQTSIDSLIEQKHRQIVALYKPMKPQLDSIAVLTRTVSDSTHAQIKRLLNPDQQVKLDRMRAAARKELAERRGGDSAGRPPGPPPGPSPY
;
A
#
# COMPACT_ATOMS: atom_id res chain seq x y z
N MET A 1 -15.86 51.09 3.11
CA MET A 1 -14.84 50.19 2.52
C MET A 1 -15.23 48.69 2.63
N GLU A 2 -16.50 48.32 2.45
CA GLU A 2 -16.93 46.92 2.64
C GLU A 2 -17.30 46.17 1.35
N ARG A 3 -17.68 46.89 0.29
CA ARG A 3 -18.10 46.26 -0.98
C ARG A 3 -16.92 45.68 -1.78
N SER A 4 -15.71 46.25 -1.66
CA SER A 4 -14.52 45.78 -2.39
C SER A 4 -13.99 44.42 -1.91
N LYS A 5 -14.21 44.08 -0.63
CA LYS A 5 -13.82 42.78 -0.07
C LYS A 5 -14.68 41.63 -0.61
N GLY A 6 -15.97 41.90 -0.88
CA GLY A 6 -16.88 40.90 -1.46
C GLY A 6 -16.50 40.50 -2.89
N TYR A 7 -16.07 41.45 -3.71
CA TYR A 7 -15.61 41.16 -5.08
C TYR A 7 -14.28 40.40 -5.11
N ALA A 8 -13.36 40.70 -4.18
CA ALA A 8 -12.11 39.94 -4.06
C ALA A 8 -12.34 38.47 -3.67
N VAL A 9 -13.28 38.22 -2.76
CA VAL A 9 -13.67 36.84 -2.37
C VAL A 9 -14.37 36.11 -3.51
N MET A 10 -15.26 36.78 -4.26
CA MET A 10 -15.90 36.20 -5.44
C MET A 10 -14.90 35.93 -6.58
N PHE A 11 -13.91 36.79 -6.77
CA PHE A 11 -12.85 36.58 -7.74
C PHE A 11 -11.96 35.38 -7.37
N LEU A 12 -11.58 35.25 -6.09
CA LEU A 12 -10.83 34.10 -5.59
C LEU A 12 -11.62 32.79 -5.69
N LEU A 13 -12.93 32.81 -5.41
CA LEU A 13 -13.81 31.67 -5.61
C LEU A 13 -13.93 31.29 -7.09
N GLY A 14 -14.08 32.27 -7.98
CA GLY A 14 -14.11 32.05 -9.42
C GLY A 14 -12.80 31.46 -9.95
N ALA A 15 -11.66 32.00 -9.50
CA ALA A 15 -10.33 31.52 -9.87
C ALA A 15 -10.03 30.11 -9.32
N PHE A 16 -10.50 29.76 -8.12
CA PHE A 16 -10.35 28.43 -7.55
C PHE A 16 -11.19 27.38 -8.31
N VAL A 17 -12.41 27.72 -8.71
CA VAL A 17 -13.26 26.85 -9.52
C VAL A 17 -12.70 26.69 -10.94
N ALA A 18 -12.23 27.76 -11.57
CA ALA A 18 -11.61 27.72 -12.89
C ALA A 18 -10.26 26.98 -12.89
N GLY A 19 -9.41 27.22 -11.88
CA GLY A 19 -8.13 26.54 -11.70
C GLY A 19 -8.29 25.05 -11.37
N GLY A 20 -9.29 24.70 -10.54
CA GLY A 20 -9.63 23.31 -10.25
C GLY A 20 -10.14 22.53 -11.47
N ALA A 21 -10.93 23.18 -12.34
CA ALA A 21 -11.42 22.56 -13.57
C ALA A 21 -10.32 22.31 -14.61
N LEU A 22 -9.36 23.22 -14.75
CA LEU A 22 -8.22 23.08 -15.67
C LEU A 22 -7.16 22.08 -15.17
N GLY A 23 -6.92 22.00 -13.86
CA GLY A 23 -6.04 20.98 -13.27
C GLY A 23 -6.56 19.55 -13.48
N PHE A 24 -7.89 19.36 -13.44
CA PHE A 24 -8.53 18.05 -13.56
C PHE A 24 -8.60 17.50 -14.99
N THR A 25 -8.53 18.36 -16.01
CA THR A 25 -8.49 17.95 -17.42
C THR A 25 -7.08 17.61 -17.89
N ALA A 26 -6.05 18.31 -17.38
CA ALA A 26 -4.64 18.01 -17.67
C ALA A 26 -4.22 16.64 -17.11
N ASP A 27 -4.66 16.29 -15.90
CA ASP A 27 -4.34 15.00 -15.26
C ASP A 27 -4.93 13.81 -16.05
N ARG A 28 -6.14 14.00 -16.61
CA ARG A 28 -6.84 12.96 -17.39
C ARG A 28 -6.20 12.64 -18.75
N VAL A 29 -5.63 13.64 -19.43
CA VAL A 29 -5.02 13.46 -20.75
C VAL A 29 -3.59 12.90 -20.63
N MET A 30 -2.92 13.16 -19.51
CA MET A 30 -1.58 12.61 -19.24
C MET A 30 -1.62 11.13 -18.82
N ASP A 31 -2.65 10.71 -18.06
CA ASP A 31 -2.85 9.31 -17.68
C ASP A 31 -3.22 8.41 -18.87
N ALA A 32 -3.97 8.91 -19.86
CA ALA A 32 -4.37 8.16 -21.05
C ALA A 32 -3.19 7.73 -21.96
N LYS A 33 -2.02 8.39 -21.84
CA LYS A 33 -0.82 8.08 -22.66
C LYS A 33 0.11 7.02 -22.06
N HIS A 34 -0.09 6.61 -20.81
CA HIS A 34 0.78 5.65 -20.12
C HIS A 34 0.08 4.30 -19.96
N GLY A 35 -0.03 3.56 -21.07
CA GLY A 35 -0.54 2.19 -21.15
C GLY A 35 0.34 1.15 -20.44
N ARG A 36 0.60 1.31 -19.14
CA ARG A 36 1.06 0.20 -18.29
C ARG A 36 -0.17 -0.43 -17.67
N GLU A 37 -0.29 -1.74 -17.83
CA GLU A 37 -1.28 -2.60 -17.17
C GLU A 37 -1.62 -2.08 -15.77
N MET A 38 -2.80 -1.47 -15.64
CA MET A 38 -3.23 -0.88 -14.39
C MET A 38 -3.56 -2.02 -13.41
N ARG A 39 -2.56 -2.47 -12.64
CA ARG A 39 -2.76 -3.29 -11.43
C ARG A 39 -2.59 -2.37 -10.23
N GLY A 40 -3.69 -1.95 -9.63
CA GLY A 40 -3.67 -1.13 -8.42
C GLY A 40 -5.03 -0.52 -8.06
N PRO A 41 -5.14 0.11 -6.88
CA PRO A 41 -6.39 0.70 -6.41
C PRO A 41 -7.01 1.71 -7.39
N ARG A 42 -6.20 2.44 -8.16
CA ARG A 42 -6.68 3.38 -9.20
C ARG A 42 -7.33 2.65 -10.38
N ALA A 43 -6.76 1.53 -10.80
CA ALA A 43 -7.29 0.68 -11.86
C ALA A 43 -8.70 0.18 -11.54
N TYR A 44 -8.87 -0.27 -10.30
CA TYR A 44 -10.15 -0.77 -9.80
C TYR A 44 -11.21 0.34 -9.79
N ARG A 45 -10.84 1.54 -9.31
CA ARG A 45 -11.76 2.69 -9.31
C ARG A 45 -12.15 3.11 -10.71
N GLN A 46 -11.22 3.11 -11.65
CA GLN A 46 -11.49 3.45 -13.04
C GLN A 46 -12.43 2.44 -13.70
N ARG A 47 -12.17 1.12 -13.53
CA ARG A 47 -13.09 0.07 -13.99
C ARG A 47 -14.47 0.18 -13.37
N MET A 48 -14.55 0.40 -12.06
CA MET A 48 -15.82 0.61 -11.36
C MET A 48 -16.58 1.81 -11.93
N ALA A 49 -15.88 2.91 -12.25
CA ALA A 49 -16.51 4.09 -12.84
C ALA A 49 -17.06 3.81 -14.25
N GLU A 50 -16.33 3.04 -15.05
CA GLU A 50 -16.74 2.64 -16.41
C GLU A 50 -17.91 1.66 -16.39
N GLU A 51 -17.80 0.59 -15.60
CA GLU A 51 -18.82 -0.46 -15.48
C GLU A 51 -20.15 0.08 -14.93
N LEU A 52 -20.08 0.97 -13.94
CA LEU A 52 -21.27 1.59 -13.34
C LEU A 52 -21.72 2.87 -14.07
N LYS A 53 -21.01 3.27 -15.14
CA LYS A 53 -21.28 4.48 -15.92
C LYS A 53 -21.44 5.72 -15.02
N LEU A 54 -20.53 5.90 -14.08
CA LEU A 54 -20.59 6.98 -13.11
C LEU A 54 -20.42 8.33 -13.80
N THR A 55 -21.26 9.30 -13.43
CA THR A 55 -21.04 10.69 -13.80
C THR A 55 -19.79 11.24 -13.10
N PRO A 56 -19.15 12.31 -13.63
CA PRO A 56 -17.99 12.93 -12.97
C PRO A 56 -18.24 13.34 -11.52
N LYS A 57 -19.47 13.79 -11.22
CA LYS A 57 -19.89 14.16 -9.87
C LYS A 57 -19.96 12.94 -8.94
N GLN A 58 -20.53 11.83 -9.41
CA GLN A 58 -20.58 10.58 -8.63
C GLN A 58 -19.19 10.00 -8.39
N GLN A 59 -18.32 10.01 -9.40
CA GLN A 59 -16.94 9.55 -9.28
C GLN A 59 -16.20 10.32 -8.17
N THR A 60 -16.27 11.65 -8.18
CA THR A 60 -15.64 12.52 -7.17
C THR A 60 -16.16 12.23 -5.75
N SER A 61 -17.47 12.05 -5.60
CA SER A 61 -18.08 11.71 -4.31
C SER A 61 -17.62 10.34 -3.80
N ILE A 62 -17.56 9.34 -4.68
CA ILE A 62 -17.11 7.98 -4.33
C ILE A 62 -15.62 7.95 -3.97
N ASP A 63 -14.78 8.66 -4.73
CA ASP A 63 -13.36 8.78 -4.40
C ASP A 63 -13.15 9.41 -3.02
N SER A 64 -13.93 10.44 -2.69
CA SER A 64 -13.90 11.07 -1.36
C SER A 64 -14.28 10.11 -0.24
N LEU A 65 -15.32 9.29 -0.45
CA LEU A 65 -15.74 8.25 0.51
C LEU A 65 -14.69 7.16 0.69
N ILE A 66 -14.09 6.68 -0.41
CA ILE A 66 -13.02 5.67 -0.36
C ILE A 66 -11.81 6.20 0.42
N GLU A 67 -11.44 7.45 0.19
CA GLU A 67 -10.32 8.09 0.87
C GLU A 67 -10.62 8.31 2.37
N GLN A 68 -11.84 8.72 2.71
CA GLN A 68 -12.28 8.80 4.11
C GLN A 68 -12.21 7.43 4.80
N LYS A 69 -12.71 6.38 4.15
CA LYS A 69 -12.62 5.00 4.64
C LYS A 69 -11.16 4.61 4.85
N HIS A 70 -10.27 4.92 3.90
CA HIS A 70 -8.85 4.62 4.02
C HIS A 70 -8.24 5.28 5.26
N ARG A 71 -8.49 6.58 5.48
CA ARG A 71 -8.03 7.30 6.68
C ARG A 71 -8.54 6.67 7.98
N GLN A 72 -9.82 6.28 8.02
CA GLN A 72 -10.40 5.61 9.19
C GLN A 72 -9.71 4.28 9.48
N ILE A 73 -9.49 3.44 8.46
CA ILE A 73 -8.77 2.17 8.61
C ILE A 73 -7.33 2.40 9.09
N VAL A 74 -6.61 3.37 8.51
CA VAL A 74 -5.24 3.70 8.93
C VAL A 74 -5.20 4.18 10.37
N ALA A 75 -6.17 5.00 10.80
CA ALA A 75 -6.27 5.46 12.18
C ALA A 75 -6.48 4.31 13.18
N LEU A 76 -7.27 3.28 12.80
CA LEU A 76 -7.45 2.07 13.61
C LEU A 76 -6.16 1.23 13.67
N TYR A 77 -5.45 1.10 12.55
CA TYR A 77 -4.28 0.24 12.44
C TYR A 77 -3.02 0.83 13.08
N LYS A 78 -2.81 2.15 12.94
CA LYS A 78 -1.59 2.85 13.39
C LYS A 78 -1.20 2.55 14.84
N PRO A 79 -2.10 2.60 15.85
CA PRO A 79 -1.72 2.30 17.23
C PRO A 79 -1.40 0.82 17.47
N MET A 80 -1.98 -0.10 16.69
CA MET A 80 -1.75 -1.54 16.82
C MET A 80 -0.47 -2.01 16.12
N LYS A 81 0.08 -1.20 15.22
CA LYS A 81 1.26 -1.56 14.41
C LYS A 81 2.44 -2.11 15.25
N PRO A 82 2.84 -1.49 16.38
CA PRO A 82 3.96 -2.02 17.18
C PRO A 82 3.68 -3.41 17.76
N GLN A 83 2.43 -3.69 18.17
CA GLN A 83 2.03 -4.99 18.68
C GLN A 83 2.08 -6.05 17.57
N LEU A 84 1.60 -5.71 16.38
CA LEU A 84 1.66 -6.59 15.21
C LEU A 84 3.10 -6.88 14.78
N ASP A 85 3.97 -5.86 14.80
CA ASP A 85 5.40 -6.02 14.52
C ASP A 85 6.05 -6.94 15.57
N SER A 86 5.68 -6.80 16.84
CA SER A 86 6.16 -7.66 17.93
C SER A 86 5.69 -9.12 17.75
N ILE A 87 4.43 -9.34 17.40
CA ILE A 87 3.88 -10.67 17.10
C ILE A 87 4.65 -11.32 15.95
N ALA A 88 5.01 -10.56 14.90
CA ALA A 88 5.78 -11.07 13.79
C ALA A 88 7.18 -11.55 14.21
N VAL A 89 7.84 -10.80 15.10
CA VAL A 89 9.15 -11.19 15.68
C VAL A 89 9.01 -12.47 16.52
N LEU A 90 8.03 -12.51 17.43
CA LEU A 90 7.79 -13.68 18.29
C LEU A 90 7.50 -14.95 17.47
N THR A 91 6.67 -14.82 16.43
CA THR A 91 6.34 -15.92 15.52
C THR A 91 7.58 -16.46 14.82
N ARG A 92 8.52 -15.59 14.44
CA ARG A 92 9.80 -16.00 13.86
C ARG A 92 10.64 -16.77 14.87
N THR A 93 10.77 -16.27 16.10
CA THR A 93 11.50 -16.95 17.16
C THR A 93 10.95 -18.34 17.45
N VAL A 94 9.62 -18.48 17.57
CA VAL A 94 8.96 -19.78 17.74
C VAL A 94 9.30 -20.69 16.57
N SER A 95 9.14 -20.21 15.34
CA SER A 95 9.44 -20.99 14.13
C SER A 95 10.91 -21.44 14.05
N ASP A 96 11.85 -20.57 14.42
CA ASP A 96 13.29 -20.88 14.48
C ASP A 96 13.58 -21.95 15.54
N SER A 97 12.99 -21.81 16.72
CA SER A 97 13.17 -22.76 17.82
C SER A 97 12.60 -24.15 17.49
N THR A 98 11.40 -24.21 16.90
CA THR A 98 10.76 -25.46 16.49
C THR A 98 11.58 -26.15 15.41
N HIS A 99 12.08 -25.39 14.43
CA HIS A 99 12.97 -25.95 13.40
C HIS A 99 14.24 -26.55 14.01
N ALA A 100 14.88 -25.88 14.97
CA ALA A 100 16.06 -26.40 15.64
C ALA A 100 15.75 -27.70 16.42
N GLN A 101 14.59 -27.77 17.09
CA GLN A 101 14.14 -28.98 17.77
C GLN A 101 13.91 -30.14 16.79
N ILE A 102 13.19 -29.90 15.69
CA ILE A 102 12.99 -30.90 14.64
C ILE A 102 14.33 -31.40 14.12
N LYS A 103 15.27 -30.49 13.83
CA LYS A 103 16.58 -30.85 13.28
C LYS A 103 17.37 -31.81 14.18
N ARG A 104 17.26 -31.69 15.50
CA ARG A 104 17.92 -32.59 16.47
C ARG A 104 17.39 -34.03 16.44
N LEU A 105 16.17 -34.24 15.95
CA LEU A 105 15.55 -35.57 15.83
C LEU A 105 15.92 -36.29 14.53
N LEU A 106 16.64 -35.63 13.63
CA LEU A 106 16.92 -36.10 12.28
C LEU A 106 18.35 -36.63 12.16
N ASN A 107 18.54 -37.63 11.29
CA ASN A 107 19.88 -38.07 10.89
C ASN A 107 20.56 -37.02 9.98
N PRO A 108 21.88 -37.10 9.75
CA PRO A 108 22.62 -36.08 9.00
C PRO A 108 22.04 -35.78 7.61
N ASP A 109 21.67 -36.80 6.84
CA ASP A 109 21.12 -36.62 5.49
C ASP A 109 19.76 -35.90 5.51
N GLN A 110 18.92 -36.25 6.48
CA GLN A 110 17.63 -35.61 6.70
C GLN A 110 17.77 -34.15 7.13
N GLN A 111 18.78 -33.82 7.95
CA GLN A 111 19.06 -32.44 8.34
C GLN A 111 19.44 -31.58 7.13
N VAL A 112 20.30 -32.07 6.25
CA VAL A 112 20.68 -31.38 5.01
C VAL A 112 19.46 -31.16 4.11
N LYS A 113 18.59 -32.17 3.99
CA LYS A 113 17.34 -32.04 3.23
C LYS A 113 16.41 -30.98 3.81
N LEU A 114 16.24 -30.95 5.13
CA LEU A 114 15.40 -29.97 5.83
C LEU A 114 15.92 -28.54 5.63
N ASP A 115 17.24 -28.33 5.71
CA ASP A 115 17.86 -27.01 5.47
C ASP A 115 17.60 -26.52 4.05
N ARG A 116 17.71 -27.40 3.04
CA ARG A 116 17.42 -27.08 1.63
C ARG A 116 15.95 -26.71 1.45
N MET A 117 15.02 -27.48 2.02
CA MET A 117 13.59 -27.18 1.95
C MET A 117 13.30 -25.78 2.54
N ARG A 118 13.91 -25.47 3.68
CA ARG A 118 13.75 -24.16 4.33
C ARG A 118 14.34 -23.02 3.50
N ALA A 119 15.49 -23.22 2.88
CA ALA A 119 16.11 -22.23 2.01
C ALA A 119 15.25 -21.96 0.75
N ALA A 120 14.73 -23.01 0.12
CA ALA A 120 13.84 -22.90 -1.03
C ALA A 120 12.55 -22.13 -0.69
N ALA A 121 11.91 -22.46 0.43
CA ALA A 121 10.71 -21.75 0.89
C ALA A 121 10.96 -20.26 1.15
N ARG A 122 12.12 -19.90 1.73
CA ARG A 122 12.51 -18.50 1.93
C ARG A 122 12.74 -17.78 0.60
N LYS A 123 13.36 -18.44 -0.37
CA LYS A 123 13.59 -17.89 -1.71
C LYS A 123 12.28 -17.62 -2.43
N GLU A 124 11.36 -18.59 -2.44
CA GLU A 124 10.03 -18.43 -3.04
C GLU A 124 9.26 -17.28 -2.40
N LEU A 125 9.29 -17.16 -1.06
CA LEU A 125 8.65 -16.04 -0.37
C LEU A 125 9.28 -14.69 -0.73
N ALA A 126 10.61 -14.65 -0.87
CA ALA A 126 11.33 -13.45 -1.28
C ALA A 126 11.01 -13.06 -2.73
N GLU A 127 10.87 -14.03 -3.63
CA GLU A 127 10.47 -13.80 -5.02
C GLU A 127 9.03 -13.30 -5.12
N ARG A 128 8.10 -13.87 -4.35
CA ARG A 128 6.70 -13.38 -4.27
C ARG A 128 6.63 -11.96 -3.73
N ARG A 129 7.40 -11.66 -2.67
CA ARG A 129 7.48 -10.29 -2.13
C ARG A 129 8.22 -9.35 -3.08
N GLY A 130 9.23 -9.83 -3.79
CA GLY A 130 10.04 -9.12 -4.79
C GLY A 130 9.21 -8.68 -6.01
N GLY A 131 8.32 -9.54 -6.49
CA GLY A 131 7.38 -9.23 -7.57
C GLY A 131 6.39 -8.12 -7.23
N ASP A 132 6.02 -7.99 -5.95
CA ASP A 132 5.13 -6.93 -5.44
C ASP A 132 5.86 -5.66 -4.95
N SER A 133 7.21 -5.65 -4.91
CA SER A 133 8.01 -4.62 -4.22
C SER A 133 8.88 -3.73 -5.12
N ALA A 134 8.55 -3.61 -6.41
CA ALA A 134 9.08 -2.52 -7.26
C ALA A 134 8.72 -1.09 -6.77
N GLY A 135 8.15 -0.94 -5.56
CA GLY A 135 7.82 0.35 -4.95
C GLY A 135 7.90 0.43 -3.42
N ARG A 136 8.53 -0.52 -2.69
CA ARG A 136 8.70 -0.39 -1.22
C ARG A 136 10.19 -0.45 -0.83
N PRO A 137 10.72 0.56 -0.11
CA PRO A 137 12.12 0.55 0.29
C PRO A 137 12.42 -0.66 1.19
N PRO A 138 13.65 -1.21 1.12
CA PRO A 138 14.06 -2.32 1.96
C PRO A 138 13.88 -1.93 3.44
N GLY A 139 13.24 -2.81 4.22
CA GLY A 139 13.22 -2.67 5.67
C GLY A 139 14.65 -2.67 6.21
N PRO A 140 14.93 -1.97 7.32
CA PRO A 140 16.28 -1.89 7.87
C PRO A 140 16.82 -3.31 8.14
N PRO A 141 18.12 -3.55 7.86
CA PRO A 141 18.75 -4.82 8.19
C PRO A 141 18.63 -5.08 9.70
N PRO A 142 18.53 -6.35 10.14
CA PRO A 142 18.52 -6.68 11.55
C PRO A 142 19.80 -6.11 12.19
N GLY A 143 19.63 -5.22 13.18
CA GLY A 143 20.74 -4.77 14.02
C GLY A 143 21.35 -5.96 14.77
N PRO A 144 22.63 -5.86 15.19
CA PRO A 144 23.25 -6.89 16.00
C PRO A 144 22.40 -7.13 17.27
N SER A 145 22.13 -8.41 17.56
CA SER A 145 21.49 -8.87 18.79
C SER A 145 22.26 -8.29 19.99
N PRO A 146 21.65 -7.50 20.88
CA PRO A 146 22.17 -7.41 22.23
C PRO A 146 21.82 -8.75 22.90
N TYR A 147 22.81 -9.34 23.55
CA TYR A 147 22.86 -10.72 24.06
C TYR A 147 23.31 -11.76 23.02
#